data_AF-A0A1Y6LN21-F1
#
_entry.id   AF-A0A1Y6LN21-F1
#
_cell.length_a   1.000
_cell.length_b   1.000
_cell.length_c   1.000
_cell.angle_alpha   90.00
_cell.angle_beta   90.00
_cell.angle_gamma   90.00
#
_symmetry.space_group_name_H-M   'P 1'
#
loop_
_entity.id
_entity.type
_entity.pdbx_description
1 polymer ?
#
loop_
_entity_poly.entity_id
_entity_poly.type
_entity_poly.pdbx_seq_one_letter_code
_entity_poly.pdbx_strand_id
1 'polypeptide(L)'
;MDIADLLDDTLSGNKSPVANRTSRTPSSGTAKSSDAILANRPREGNSFDVFTSGMSSAYPSPLASQGSQMDRMIPSSPLGLAPSMDIVEPPMKLNSSTGRQVRVDPERRMDVGRAFRSLEILCARNSVKRDFMRQRFHERPGLKRKRLKSERWRKNFKAGFKETVRMVMKMKKQGW
;
A
#
# COMPACT_ATOMS: atom_id res chain seq x y z
N MET A 1 -50.02 9.11 -15.83
CA MET A 1 -48.58 9.41 -15.67
C MET A 1 -47.87 8.58 -16.71
N ASP A 2 -47.84 9.09 -17.95
CA ASP A 2 -47.16 8.43 -19.05
C ASP A 2 -45.65 8.65 -18.95
N ILE A 3 -44.86 7.73 -19.48
CA ILE A 3 -43.39 7.79 -19.47
C ILE A 3 -42.88 9.05 -20.21
N ALA A 4 -43.66 9.53 -21.18
CA ALA A 4 -43.39 10.77 -21.91
C ALA A 4 -43.40 12.00 -20.98
N ASP A 5 -44.39 12.10 -20.09
CA ASP A 5 -44.51 13.23 -19.15
C ASP A 5 -43.34 13.24 -18.16
N LEU A 6 -42.87 12.07 -17.74
CA LEU A 6 -41.73 11.95 -16.81
C LEU A 6 -40.41 12.41 -17.44
N LEU A 7 -40.20 12.15 -18.73
CA LEU A 7 -39.00 12.59 -19.44
C LEU A 7 -39.00 14.11 -19.62
N ASP A 8 -40.15 14.69 -19.96
CA ASP A 8 -40.27 16.13 -20.18
C ASP A 8 -40.07 16.93 -18.88
N ASP A 9 -40.53 16.41 -17.74
CA ASP A 9 -40.31 17.01 -16.41
C ASP A 9 -38.82 16.97 -15.99
N THR A 10 -38.06 15.98 -16.46
CA THR A 10 -36.62 15.90 -16.18
C THR A 10 -35.77 16.81 -17.07
N LEU A 11 -36.25 17.12 -18.29
CA LEU A 11 -35.57 17.98 -19.25
C LEU A 11 -35.91 19.47 -19.06
N SER A 12 -37.13 19.79 -18.61
CA SER A 12 -37.62 21.17 -18.45
C SER A 12 -36.95 21.94 -17.30
N GLY A 13 -36.18 21.27 -16.44
CA GLY A 13 -35.41 21.91 -15.37
C GLY A 13 -36.25 22.55 -14.26
N ASN A 14 -37.58 22.43 -14.30
CA ASN A 14 -38.48 22.90 -13.26
C ASN A 14 -38.43 21.95 -12.05
N LYS A 15 -37.51 22.23 -11.12
CA LYS A 15 -37.46 21.53 -9.84
C LYS A 15 -38.65 21.97 -8.97
N SER A 16 -39.77 21.28 -9.09
CA SER A 16 -40.79 21.26 -8.04
C SER A 16 -40.12 20.90 -6.71
N PRO A 17 -40.46 21.54 -5.58
CA PRO A 17 -39.79 21.33 -4.30
C PRO A 17 -40.04 19.88 -3.84
N VAL A 18 -39.06 19.01 -4.03
CA VAL A 18 -39.09 17.65 -3.52
C VAL A 18 -39.13 17.70 -2.00
N ALA A 19 -40.26 17.29 -1.44
CA ALA A 19 -40.45 17.11 -0.01
C ALA A 19 -39.30 16.25 0.57
N ASN A 20 -38.69 16.74 1.65
CA ASN A 20 -37.64 16.05 2.39
C ASN A 20 -38.13 14.69 2.90
N ARG A 21 -37.96 13.63 2.11
CA ARG A 21 -38.10 12.24 2.55
C ARG A 21 -36.93 11.90 3.49
N THR A 22 -37.11 12.19 4.77
CA THR A 22 -36.24 11.68 5.83
C THR A 22 -36.53 10.20 6.03
N SER A 23 -35.65 9.32 5.54
CA SER A 23 -35.72 7.89 5.90
C SER A 23 -35.23 7.73 7.34
N ARG A 24 -36.13 7.87 8.31
CA ARG A 24 -35.91 7.40 9.68
C ARG A 24 -36.05 5.88 9.70
N THR A 25 -34.94 5.15 9.80
CA THR A 25 -34.96 3.74 10.18
C THR A 25 -34.94 3.64 11.71
N PRO A 26 -35.83 2.88 12.36
CA PRO A 26 -35.80 2.69 13.80
C PRO A 26 -34.63 1.80 14.21
N SER A 27 -33.83 2.25 15.17
CA SER A 27 -32.80 1.42 15.82
C SER A 27 -33.47 0.53 16.87
N SER A 28 -33.59 -0.76 16.58
CA SER A 28 -34.04 -1.76 17.56
C SER A 28 -32.86 -2.43 18.25
N GLY A 29 -32.82 -2.35 19.58
CA GLY A 29 -32.53 -3.49 20.44
C GLY A 29 -31.06 -3.79 20.75
N THR A 30 -30.61 -3.26 21.88
CA THR A 30 -29.96 -3.99 22.98
C THR A 30 -29.61 -5.47 22.70
N ALA A 31 -28.33 -5.74 22.45
CA ALA A 31 -27.76 -7.08 22.57
C ALA A 31 -26.97 -7.17 23.88
N LYS A 32 -27.38 -8.14 24.70
CA LYS A 32 -26.84 -8.45 26.03
C LYS A 32 -25.35 -8.81 25.96
N SER A 33 -24.59 -8.26 26.90
CA SER A 33 -23.18 -8.57 27.18
C SER A 33 -22.98 -10.06 27.47
N SER A 34 -22.22 -10.74 26.63
CA SER A 34 -21.60 -12.03 26.96
C SER A 34 -20.21 -11.78 27.56
N ASP A 35 -20.17 -11.16 28.73
CA ASP A 35 -18.96 -11.01 29.54
C ASP A 35 -18.81 -12.26 30.42
N ALA A 36 -18.18 -13.31 29.88
CA ALA A 36 -17.78 -14.46 30.69
C ALA A 36 -16.61 -15.29 30.10
N ILE A 37 -15.86 -14.80 29.11
CA ILE A 37 -14.65 -15.50 28.58
C ILE A 37 -13.52 -14.49 28.32
N LEU A 38 -13.22 -13.61 29.28
CA LEU A 38 -12.10 -12.67 29.16
C LEU A 38 -11.33 -12.42 30.46
N ALA A 39 -11.24 -13.43 31.33
CA ALA A 39 -10.54 -13.28 32.61
C ALA A 39 -9.01 -13.51 32.53
N ASN A 40 -8.41 -13.66 31.34
CA ASN A 40 -6.97 -13.99 31.23
C ASN A 40 -6.21 -13.36 30.06
N ARG A 41 -6.55 -12.14 29.64
CA ARG A 41 -5.71 -11.39 28.68
C ARG A 41 -4.77 -10.44 29.43
N PRO A 42 -3.43 -10.57 29.27
CA PRO A 42 -2.51 -9.56 29.79
C PRO A 42 -2.78 -8.22 29.09
N ARG A 43 -2.79 -7.17 29.91
CA ARG A 43 -3.03 -5.76 29.59
C ARG A 43 -2.14 -5.32 28.41
N GLU A 44 -2.74 -5.03 27.26
CA GLU A 44 -2.02 -4.61 26.05
C GLU A 44 -1.36 -3.24 26.27
N GLY A 45 -0.04 -3.24 26.49
CA GLY A 45 0.82 -2.08 26.28
C GLY A 45 0.97 -1.79 24.78
N ASN A 46 1.40 -0.57 24.43
CA ASN A 46 1.53 -0.12 23.05
C ASN A 46 2.32 -1.13 22.19
N SER A 47 1.76 -1.46 21.01
CA SER A 47 2.32 -2.39 20.02
C SER A 47 3.78 -2.10 19.58
N PHE A 48 4.36 -0.97 19.97
CA PHE A 48 5.74 -0.60 19.69
C PHE A 48 6.76 -1.29 20.64
N ASP A 49 6.37 -1.54 21.90
CA ASP A 49 7.29 -2.09 22.91
C ASP A 49 7.54 -3.60 22.73
N VAL A 50 6.55 -4.34 22.20
CA VAL A 50 6.67 -5.77 21.88
C VAL A 50 7.59 -6.02 20.68
N PHE A 51 7.58 -5.13 19.69
CA PHE A 51 8.43 -5.27 18.50
C PHE A 51 9.92 -5.03 18.84
N THR A 52 10.20 -4.05 19.69
CA THR A 52 11.57 -3.65 20.03
C THR A 52 12.25 -4.65 20.99
N SER A 53 11.49 -5.24 21.92
CA SER A 53 12.00 -6.25 22.88
C SER A 53 12.34 -7.59 22.23
N GLY A 54 11.74 -7.93 21.08
CA GLY A 54 12.05 -9.15 20.34
C GLY A 54 13.40 -9.13 19.60
N MET A 55 14.01 -7.96 19.40
CA MET A 55 15.23 -7.82 18.57
C MET A 55 16.54 -7.87 19.37
N SER A 56 16.50 -7.79 20.70
CA SER A 56 17.70 -7.71 21.55
C SER A 56 18.21 -9.06 22.10
N SER A 57 17.59 -10.20 21.75
CA SER A 57 17.90 -11.52 22.34
C SER A 57 18.58 -12.52 21.38
N ALA A 58 19.35 -12.07 20.38
CA ALA A 58 19.81 -12.96 19.31
C ALA A 58 21.33 -12.97 19.01
N TYR A 59 22.20 -12.64 19.97
CA TYR A 59 23.63 -12.93 19.84
C TYR A 59 24.26 -13.42 21.15
N PRO A 60 24.46 -14.73 21.33
CA PRO A 60 25.41 -15.23 22.32
C PRO A 60 26.84 -15.10 21.76
N SER A 61 27.67 -14.28 22.41
CA SER A 61 29.12 -14.23 22.17
C SER A 61 29.79 -15.51 22.66
N PRO A 62 30.56 -16.25 21.83
CA PRO A 62 31.36 -17.36 22.31
C PRO A 62 32.84 -17.01 22.21
N LEU A 63 33.51 -16.66 23.32
CA LEU A 63 34.94 -16.92 23.45
C LEU A 63 35.43 -16.85 24.89
N ALA A 64 35.47 -17.99 25.57
CA ALA A 64 36.37 -18.23 26.70
C ALA A 64 36.75 -19.71 26.71
N SER A 65 37.82 -20.05 25.97
CA SER A 65 38.49 -21.34 26.10
C SER A 65 39.94 -21.07 26.48
N GLN A 66 40.24 -21.50 27.71
CA GLN A 66 41.55 -21.57 28.33
C GLN A 66 42.29 -22.78 27.73
N GLY A 67 43.53 -22.61 27.23
CA GLY A 67 44.33 -23.75 26.77
C GLY A 67 45.65 -23.44 26.06
N SER A 68 46.74 -23.60 26.82
CA SER A 68 48.11 -24.03 26.45
C SER A 68 48.98 -23.30 25.42
N GLN A 69 50.18 -22.99 25.93
CA GLN A 69 51.42 -22.64 25.24
C GLN A 69 51.78 -23.59 24.08
N MET A 70 52.03 -23.01 22.92
CA MET A 70 53.04 -23.49 21.98
C MET A 70 53.52 -22.28 21.16
N ASP A 71 54.62 -21.70 21.64
CA ASP A 71 55.38 -20.67 20.96
C ASP A 71 56.05 -21.28 19.71
N ARG A 72 55.46 -21.04 18.54
CA ARG A 72 56.06 -21.35 17.25
C ARG A 72 56.59 -20.04 16.68
N MET A 73 57.91 -19.90 16.69
CA MET A 73 58.65 -18.85 16.01
C MET A 73 58.27 -18.79 14.52
N ILE A 74 57.42 -17.83 14.17
CA ILE A 74 57.17 -17.40 12.79
C ILE A 74 57.99 -16.11 12.59
N PRO A 75 58.86 -16.02 11.57
CA PRO A 75 59.54 -14.77 11.27
C PRO A 75 58.50 -13.73 10.86
N SER A 76 58.35 -12.71 11.70
CA SER A 76 57.47 -11.56 11.48
C SER A 76 58.00 -10.73 10.31
N SER A 77 57.62 -11.11 9.10
CA SER A 77 57.57 -10.14 8.00
C SER A 77 56.62 -9.03 8.45
N PRO A 78 57.02 -7.75 8.45
CA PRO A 78 56.07 -6.68 8.65
C PRO A 78 55.19 -6.62 7.40
N LEU A 79 54.12 -7.42 7.40
CA LEU A 79 52.97 -7.16 6.55
C LEU A 79 52.51 -5.78 6.98
N GLY A 80 52.90 -4.76 6.21
CA GLY A 80 52.43 -3.41 6.37
C GLY A 80 50.92 -3.48 6.49
N LEU A 81 50.43 -3.06 7.66
CA LEU A 81 49.04 -2.73 7.88
C LEU A 81 48.75 -1.58 6.91
N ALA A 82 48.41 -1.92 5.67
CA ALA A 82 47.76 -0.96 4.79
C ALA A 82 46.56 -0.47 5.60
N PRO A 83 46.40 0.85 5.81
CA PRO A 83 45.21 1.34 6.48
C PRO A 83 44.04 0.71 5.74
N SER A 84 43.19 -0.03 6.46
CA SER A 84 41.89 -0.39 5.94
C SER A 84 41.24 0.94 5.63
N MET A 85 41.30 1.34 4.35
CA MET A 85 40.48 2.42 3.86
C MET A 85 39.09 1.88 4.08
N ASP A 86 38.48 2.28 5.19
CA ASP A 86 37.07 2.05 5.45
C ASP A 86 36.39 2.60 4.20
N ILE A 87 35.98 1.69 3.31
CA ILE A 87 35.17 2.05 2.16
C ILE A 87 33.86 2.47 2.81
N VAL A 88 33.78 3.74 3.18
CA VAL A 88 32.55 4.38 3.63
C VAL A 88 31.71 4.45 2.38
N GLU A 89 30.98 3.36 2.11
CA GLU A 89 30.01 3.33 1.03
C GLU A 89 29.09 4.54 1.24
N PRO A 90 29.00 5.44 0.26
CA PRO A 90 28.21 6.65 0.44
C PRO A 90 26.77 6.23 0.74
N PRO A 91 26.14 6.79 1.79
CA PRO A 91 24.80 6.39 2.18
C PRO A 91 23.84 6.62 1.02
N MET A 92 23.02 5.62 0.74
CA MET A 92 22.04 5.68 -0.34
C MET A 92 21.11 6.88 -0.14
N LYS A 93 20.96 7.72 -1.18
CA LYS A 93 20.06 8.87 -1.15
C LYS A 93 18.60 8.40 -1.22
N LEU A 94 17.96 8.30 -0.05
CA LEU A 94 16.53 8.04 0.08
C LEU A 94 15.77 9.36 0.07
N ASN A 95 15.34 9.81 -1.10
CA ASN A 95 14.49 10.99 -1.24
C ASN A 95 13.13 10.60 -1.84
N SER A 96 12.19 11.54 -1.87
CA SER A 96 10.87 11.33 -2.49
C SER A 96 10.95 11.10 -4.02
N SER A 97 12.13 11.30 -4.62
CA SER A 97 12.40 11.09 -6.04
C SER A 97 12.98 9.69 -6.33
N THR A 98 13.55 8.98 -5.35
CA THR A 98 14.22 7.67 -5.56
C THR A 98 13.33 6.67 -6.29
N GLY A 99 12.03 6.58 -5.94
CA GLY A 99 11.07 5.69 -6.62
C GLY A 99 10.47 6.21 -7.93
N ARG A 100 10.90 7.41 -8.38
CA ARG A 100 10.45 8.11 -9.60
C ARG A 100 11.64 8.49 -10.48
N GLN A 101 12.77 7.80 -10.32
CA GLN A 101 13.96 7.96 -11.15
C GLN A 101 14.05 6.81 -12.15
N VAL A 102 14.42 7.12 -13.39
CA VAL A 102 14.74 6.15 -14.43
C VAL A 102 16.10 6.53 -14.97
N ARG A 103 17.07 5.63 -14.86
CA ARG A 103 18.41 5.85 -15.40
C ARG A 103 18.43 5.52 -16.89
N VAL A 104 19.05 6.41 -17.67
CA VAL A 104 19.22 6.25 -19.11
C VAL A 104 20.60 5.65 -19.34
N ASP A 105 20.64 4.35 -19.61
CA ASP A 105 21.89 3.63 -19.88
C ASP A 105 21.86 3.10 -21.33
N PRO A 106 22.68 3.66 -22.24
CA PRO A 106 22.72 3.24 -23.65
C PRO A 106 23.04 1.74 -23.82
N GLU A 107 23.90 1.19 -22.95
CA GLU A 107 24.27 -0.22 -22.93
C GLU A 107 23.07 -1.15 -22.66
N ARG A 108 22.11 -0.67 -21.86
CA ARG A 108 20.87 -1.40 -21.55
C ARG A 108 19.78 -1.17 -22.58
N ARG A 109 20.10 -0.57 -23.74
CA ARG A 109 19.16 -0.18 -24.79
C ARG A 109 18.00 0.66 -24.25
N MET A 110 18.32 1.55 -23.31
CA MET A 110 17.42 2.54 -22.73
C MET A 110 17.69 3.87 -23.42
N ASP A 111 16.91 4.19 -24.45
CA ASP A 111 16.86 5.51 -25.06
C ASP A 111 16.05 6.48 -24.19
N VAL A 112 16.25 7.77 -24.40
CA VAL A 112 15.57 8.84 -23.66
C VAL A 112 14.04 8.77 -23.85
N GLY A 113 13.58 8.45 -25.06
CA GLY A 113 12.14 8.32 -25.36
C GLY A 113 11.49 7.19 -24.56
N ARG A 114 12.14 6.02 -24.50
CA ARG A 114 11.69 4.91 -23.66
C ARG A 114 11.82 5.20 -22.18
N ALA A 115 12.84 5.95 -21.75
CA ALA A 115 12.99 6.37 -20.37
C ALA A 115 11.81 7.23 -19.90
N PHE A 116 11.35 8.19 -20.73
CA PHE A 116 10.17 8.99 -20.41
C PHE A 116 8.90 8.14 -20.31
N ARG A 117 8.67 7.21 -21.25
CA ARG A 117 7.51 6.30 -21.19
C ARG A 117 7.55 5.42 -19.93
N SER A 118 8.73 4.89 -19.60
CA SER A 118 8.92 4.12 -18.37
C SER A 118 8.62 4.96 -17.12
N LEU A 119 9.08 6.21 -17.09
CA LEU A 119 8.80 7.15 -16.01
C LEU A 119 7.30 7.44 -15.87
N GLU A 120 6.58 7.66 -16.98
CA GLU A 120 5.13 7.87 -16.98
C GLU A 120 4.38 6.66 -16.42
N ILE A 121 4.76 5.44 -16.82
CA ILE A 121 4.17 4.20 -16.30
C ILE A 121 4.41 4.07 -14.80
N LEU A 122 5.63 4.38 -14.32
CA LEU A 122 5.96 4.35 -12.89
C LEU A 122 5.11 5.37 -12.09
N CYS A 123 4.99 6.60 -12.58
CA CYS A 123 4.17 7.63 -11.98
C CYS A 123 2.67 7.28 -11.99
N ALA A 124 2.19 6.63 -13.05
CA ALA A 124 0.80 6.17 -13.17
C ALA A 124 0.49 5.01 -12.21
N ARG A 125 1.41 4.03 -12.09
CA ARG A 125 1.31 2.90 -11.15
C ARG A 125 1.22 3.41 -9.71
N ASN A 126 2.06 4.39 -9.36
CA ASN A 126 2.06 5.04 -8.06
C ASN A 126 0.95 6.08 -7.89
N SER A 127 0.08 6.28 -8.89
CA SER A 127 -1.07 7.20 -8.83
C SER A 127 -0.72 8.67 -8.50
N VAL A 128 0.52 9.11 -8.76
CA VAL A 128 1.06 10.43 -8.36
C VAL A 128 0.19 11.58 -8.84
N LYS A 129 -0.18 11.58 -10.13
CA LYS A 129 -1.05 12.60 -10.71
C LYS A 129 -2.42 12.67 -10.02
N ARG A 130 -2.99 11.50 -9.69
CA ARG A 130 -4.30 11.41 -9.06
C ARG A 130 -4.25 11.95 -7.64
N ASP A 131 -3.20 11.64 -6.90
CA ASP A 131 -3.02 12.10 -5.53
C ASP A 131 -2.78 13.61 -5.48
N PHE A 132 -1.94 14.13 -6.38
CA PHE A 132 -1.72 15.57 -6.55
C PHE A 132 -3.04 16.32 -6.81
N MET A 133 -3.86 15.85 -7.75
CA MET A 133 -5.14 16.49 -8.06
C MET A 133 -6.13 16.44 -6.89
N ARG A 134 -6.12 15.37 -6.08
CA ARG A 134 -6.96 15.28 -4.88
C ARG A 134 -6.48 16.15 -3.73
N GLN A 135 -5.17 16.38 -3.63
CA GLN A 135 -4.58 17.22 -2.58
C GLN A 135 -4.78 18.72 -2.84
N ARG A 136 -5.10 19.12 -4.09
CA ARG A 136 -5.34 20.52 -4.47
C ARG A 136 -6.38 21.21 -3.58
N PHE A 137 -7.39 20.48 -3.10
CA PHE A 137 -8.43 21.01 -2.22
C PHE A 137 -8.69 20.06 -1.05
N HIS A 138 -9.07 20.62 0.10
CA HIS A 138 -9.47 19.83 1.26
C HIS A 138 -10.78 19.07 0.98
N GLU A 139 -10.71 17.74 1.02
CA GLU A 139 -11.89 16.86 1.00
C GLU A 139 -12.32 16.53 2.44
N ARG A 140 -13.56 16.90 2.80
CA ARG A 140 -14.14 16.55 4.11
C ARG A 140 -14.13 15.01 4.32
N PRO A 141 -13.87 14.51 5.53
CA PRO A 141 -13.72 13.07 5.79
C PRO A 141 -14.97 12.25 5.43
N GLY A 142 -16.18 12.80 5.63
CA GLY A 142 -17.43 12.15 5.23
C GLY A 142 -17.57 12.00 3.71
N LEU A 143 -17.15 13.01 2.95
CA LEU A 143 -17.18 12.99 1.49
C LEU A 143 -16.15 11.99 0.95
N LYS A 144 -14.94 11.98 1.52
CA LYS A 144 -13.88 11.00 1.22
C LYS A 144 -14.35 9.56 1.42
N ARG A 145 -15.03 9.26 2.54
CA ARG A 145 -15.58 7.92 2.80
C ARG A 145 -16.61 7.50 1.75
N LYS A 146 -17.54 8.38 1.38
CA LYS A 146 -18.54 8.13 0.33
C LYS A 146 -17.88 7.86 -1.03
N ARG A 147 -16.90 8.69 -1.41
CA ARG A 147 -16.13 8.52 -2.64
C ARG A 147 -15.39 7.18 -2.65
N LEU A 148 -14.62 6.86 -1.60
CA LEU A 148 -13.87 5.61 -1.51
C LEU A 148 -14.78 4.37 -1.55
N LYS A 149 -15.96 4.41 -0.89
CA LYS A 149 -16.96 3.34 -0.98
C LYS A 149 -17.44 3.12 -2.41
N SER A 150 -17.81 4.20 -3.10
CA SER A 150 -18.25 4.15 -4.51
C SER A 150 -17.14 3.69 -5.47
N GLU A 151 -15.90 4.15 -5.28
CA GLU A 151 -14.75 3.75 -6.09
C GLU A 151 -14.45 2.25 -5.94
N ARG A 152 -14.42 1.74 -4.71
CA ARG A 152 -14.20 0.32 -4.43
C ARG A 152 -15.31 -0.55 -5.01
N TRP A 153 -16.57 -0.14 -4.86
CA TRP A 153 -17.71 -0.85 -5.43
C TRP A 153 -17.61 -0.93 -6.96
N ARG A 154 -17.36 0.20 -7.65
CA ARG A 154 -17.17 0.22 -9.11
C ARG A 154 -16.00 -0.67 -9.56
N LYS A 155 -14.89 -0.69 -8.80
CA LYS A 155 -13.74 -1.55 -9.09
C LYS A 155 -14.11 -3.04 -8.98
N ASN A 156 -14.78 -3.43 -7.90
CA ASN A 156 -15.18 -4.81 -7.66
C ASN A 156 -16.24 -5.27 -8.65
N PHE A 157 -17.25 -4.43 -8.92
CA PHE A 157 -18.27 -4.69 -9.94
C PHE A 157 -17.65 -4.91 -11.31
N LYS A 158 -16.76 -4.01 -11.75
CA LYS A 158 -16.04 -4.16 -13.03
C LYS A 158 -15.20 -5.43 -13.09
N ALA A 159 -14.56 -5.82 -11.98
CA ALA A 159 -13.77 -7.05 -11.92
C ALA A 159 -14.67 -8.30 -12.07
N GLY A 160 -15.76 -8.37 -11.30
CA GLY A 160 -16.72 -9.48 -11.40
C GLY A 160 -17.38 -9.55 -12.78
N PHE A 161 -17.82 -8.43 -13.32
CA PHE A 161 -18.44 -8.36 -14.66
C PHE A 161 -17.50 -8.86 -15.76
N LYS A 162 -16.22 -8.46 -15.72
CA LYS A 162 -15.21 -8.96 -16.67
C LYS A 162 -15.05 -10.48 -16.57
N GLU A 163 -15.13 -11.04 -15.37
CA GLU A 163 -15.00 -12.47 -15.16
C GLU A 163 -16.20 -13.24 -15.70
N THR A 164 -17.42 -12.75 -15.45
CA THR A 164 -18.64 -13.30 -16.05
C THR A 164 -18.56 -13.29 -17.58
N VAL A 165 -18.12 -12.18 -18.19
CA VAL A 165 -17.95 -12.11 -19.65
C VAL A 165 -16.92 -13.12 -20.16
N ARG A 166 -15.78 -13.28 -19.47
CA ARG A 166 -14.78 -14.31 -19.84
C ARG A 166 -15.36 -15.71 -19.74
N MET A 167 -16.13 -16.00 -18.70
CA MET A 167 -16.80 -17.29 -18.52
C MET A 167 -17.78 -17.56 -19.65
N VAL A 168 -18.63 -16.58 -20.02
CA VAL A 168 -19.56 -16.69 -21.15
C VAL A 168 -18.80 -16.92 -22.46
N MET A 169 -17.72 -16.19 -22.71
CA MET A 169 -16.89 -16.40 -23.91
C MET A 169 -16.26 -17.81 -23.94
N LYS A 170 -15.87 -18.34 -22.78
CA LYS A 170 -15.34 -19.70 -22.64
C LYS A 170 -16.42 -20.74 -22.93
N MET A 171 -17.63 -20.59 -22.38
CA MET A 171 -18.77 -21.48 -22.61
C MET A 171 -19.18 -21.47 -24.09
N LYS A 172 -19.29 -20.28 -24.69
CA LYS A 172 -19.52 -20.11 -26.13
C LYS A 172 -18.49 -20.85 -26.97
N LYS A 173 -17.20 -20.79 -26.61
CA LYS A 173 -16.13 -21.50 -27.32
C LYS A 173 -16.26 -23.03 -27.21
N GLN A 174 -16.84 -23.52 -26.11
CA GLN A 174 -17.10 -24.93 -25.88
C GLN A 174 -18.38 -25.42 -26.57
N GLY A 175 -19.20 -24.52 -27.11
CA GLY A 175 -20.47 -24.87 -27.77
C GLY A 175 -21.68 -24.89 -26.84
N TRP A 176 -21.56 -24.32 -25.63
CA TRP A 176 -22.69 -24.02 -24.74
C TRP A 176 -23.32 -22.67 -25.04
#